data_AF-A0A6V7VWL7-F1
#
_entry.id   AF-A0A6V7VWL7-F1
#
_cell.length_a   1.000
_cell.length_b   1.000
_cell.length_c   1.000
_cell.angle_alpha   90.00
_cell.angle_beta   90.00
_cell.angle_gamma   90.00
#
_symmetry.space_group_name_H-M   'P 1'
#
loop_
_entity.id
_entity.type
_entity.pdbx_description
1 polymer ?
#
loop_
_entity_poly.entity_id
_entity_poly.type
_entity_poly.pdbx_seq_one_letter_code
_entity_poly.pdbx_strand_id
1 'polypeptide(L)' 'MTEYGAEAIPGLHEMPSAPFTEQYQVEIIQKTTQVFEELRLAGHLSGEMLWNFADFMTAPSTSRVVGNHKGV' A
#
# COMPACT_ATOMS: atom_id res chain seq x y z
N MET A 1 -0.84 -11.16 -8.42
CA MET A 1 -0.45 -10.66 -7.10
C MET A 1 -1.72 -10.44 -6.29
N THR A 2 -1.84 -11.01 -5.10
CA THR A 2 -3.08 -10.93 -4.32
C THR A 2 -3.12 -9.78 -3.32
N GLU A 3 -1.95 -9.28 -2.86
CA GLU A 3 -1.87 -8.19 -1.90
C GLU A 3 -0.64 -7.32 -2.18
N TYR A 4 -0.82 -6.00 -2.22
CA TYR A 4 0.26 -5.01 -2.17
C TYR A 4 -0.30 -3.65 -1.71
N GLY A 5 0.54 -2.85 -1.06
CA GLY A 5 0.17 -1.55 -0.49
C GLY A 5 1.11 -1.15 0.65
N ALA A 6 0.92 0.06 1.19
CA ALA A 6 1.66 0.55 2.35
C ALA A 6 0.68 1.10 3.40
N GLU A 7 1.12 1.16 4.66
CA GLU A 7 0.32 1.88 5.68
C GLU A 7 0.36 3.38 5.38
N ALA A 8 -0.75 4.07 5.62
CA ALA A 8 -0.86 5.52 5.61
C ALA A 8 -1.73 5.97 6.78
N ILE A 9 -1.15 6.72 7.72
CA ILE A 9 -1.95 7.34 8.79
C ILE A 9 -2.64 8.58 8.20
N PRO A 10 -3.99 8.66 8.23
CA PRO A 10 -4.70 9.80 7.66
C PRO A 10 -4.23 11.13 8.26
N GLY A 11 -3.89 12.09 7.41
CA GLY A 11 -3.37 13.40 7.80
C GLY A 11 -1.87 13.43 8.15
N LEU A 12 -1.16 12.29 8.11
CA LEU A 12 0.29 12.27 8.25
C LEU A 12 0.95 12.55 6.89
N HIS A 13 1.51 13.75 6.78
CA HIS A 13 2.21 14.21 5.58
C HIS A 13 3.65 14.61 5.90
N GLU A 14 4.57 14.30 4.99
CA GLU A 14 5.99 14.68 5.09
C GLU A 14 6.60 14.93 3.71
N MET A 15 7.66 15.73 3.67
CA MET A 15 8.50 15.94 2.49
C MET A 15 9.98 15.91 2.91
N PRO A 16 10.78 14.89 2.51
CA PRO A 16 10.45 13.78 1.61
C PRO A 16 9.41 12.80 2.21
N SER A 17 8.83 11.94 1.37
CA SER A 17 7.91 10.90 1.86
C SER A 17 8.65 9.89 2.74
N ALA A 18 7.95 9.33 3.73
CA ALA A 18 8.48 8.38 4.69
C ALA A 18 7.43 7.30 4.99
N PRO A 19 7.82 6.11 5.48
CA PRO A 19 6.85 5.09 5.87
C PRO A 19 5.73 5.68 6.76
N PHE A 20 4.49 5.22 6.54
CA PHE A 20 3.26 5.70 7.19
C PHE A 20 2.70 7.05 6.69
N THR A 21 3.40 7.81 5.84
CA THR A 21 2.80 9.01 5.24
C THR A 21 1.94 8.68 4.04
N GLU A 22 0.92 9.51 3.77
CA GLU A 22 0.07 9.36 2.60
C GLU A 22 0.85 9.40 1.28
N GLN A 23 1.87 10.28 1.20
CA GLN A 23 2.73 10.38 0.02
C GLN A 23 3.49 9.07 -0.22
N TYR A 24 3.96 8.41 0.84
CA TYR A 24 4.68 7.16 0.72
C TYR A 24 3.78 6.01 0.23
N GLN A 25 2.52 5.97 0.69
CA GLN A 25 1.55 4.99 0.20
C GLN A 25 1.30 5.18 -1.30
N VAL A 26 1.08 6.42 -1.75
CA VAL A 26 0.94 6.73 -3.18
C VAL A 26 2.17 6.27 -3.97
N GLU A 27 3.36 6.61 -3.52
CA GLU A 27 4.61 6.24 -4.21
C GLU A 27 4.81 4.73 -4.32
N ILE A 28 4.54 3.97 -3.24
CA ILE A 28 4.68 2.52 -3.24
C ILE A 28 3.67 1.88 -4.20
N ILE A 29 2.41 2.31 -4.17
CA ILE A 29 1.37 1.79 -5.06
C ILE A 29 1.74 2.08 -6.52
N GLN A 30 2.13 3.32 -6.84
CA GLN A 30 2.50 3.71 -8.20
C GLN A 30 3.70 2.92 -8.74
N LYS A 31 4.79 2.83 -7.96
CA LYS A 31 5.99 2.08 -8.38
C LYS A 31 5.69 0.58 -8.54
N THR A 32 4.86 0.02 -7.66
CA THR A 32 4.49 -1.40 -7.73
C THR A 32 3.62 -1.70 -8.95
N THR A 33 2.59 -0.88 -9.21
CA THR A 33 1.75 -1.03 -10.41
C THR A 33 2.56 -0.86 -11.71
N GLN A 34 3.56 0.02 -11.76
CA GLN A 34 4.45 0.13 -12.93
C GLN A 34 5.17 -1.18 -13.24
N VAL A 35 5.76 -1.83 -12.23
CA VAL A 35 6.44 -3.13 -12.39
C VAL A 35 5.42 -4.23 -12.76
N PHE A 36 4.23 -4.20 -12.17
CA PHE A 36 3.20 -5.18 -12.47
C PHE A 36 2.66 -5.05 -13.90
N GLU A 37 2.59 -3.84 -14.44
CA GLU A 37 2.26 -3.62 -15.85
C GLU A 37 3.32 -4.22 -16.78
N GLU A 38 4.62 -4.04 -16.49
CA GLU A 38 5.70 -4.67 -17.25
C GLU A 38 5.59 -6.21 -17.22
N LEU A 39 5.32 -6.79 -16.05
CA LEU A 39 5.13 -8.23 -15.89
C LEU A 39 3.87 -8.73 -16.61
N ARG A 40 2.80 -7.92 -16.64
CA ARG A 40 1.56 -8.23 -17.36
C ARG A 40 1.80 -8.25 -18.86
N LEU A 41 2.52 -7.26 -19.39
CA LEU A 41 2.91 -7.19 -20.81
C LEU A 41 3.84 -8.35 -21.21
N ALA A 42 4.71 -8.80 -20.31
CA ALA A 42 5.57 -9.98 -20.51
C ALA A 42 4.82 -11.32 -20.37
N GLY A 43 3.53 -11.32 -20.00
CA GLY A 43 2.73 -12.52 -19.81
C GLY A 43 3.03 -13.30 -18.52
N HIS A 44 3.71 -12.67 -17.55
CA HIS A 44 4.07 -13.27 -16.26
C HIS A 44 3.07 -12.96 -15.14
N LEU A 45 2.21 -11.96 -15.32
CA LEU A 45 1.21 -11.55 -14.34
C LEU A 45 -0.18 -11.43 -14.99
N SER A 46 -1.18 -12.09 -14.41
CA SER A 46 -2.56 -12.06 -14.93
C SER A 46 -3.49 -11.12 -14.16
N GLY A 47 -3.05 -10.58 -13.03
CA GLY A 47 -3.86 -9.68 -12.22
C GLY A 47 -3.17 -9.22 -10.93
N GLU A 48 -3.67 -8.12 -10.39
CA GLU A 48 -3.24 -7.48 -9.15
C GLU A 48 -4.45 -7.08 -8.30
N MET A 49 -4.33 -7.19 -6.99
CA MET A 49 -5.34 -6.76 -6.03
C MET A 49 -4.66 -5.94 -4.94
N LEU A 50 -5.09 -4.69 -4.79
CA LEU A 50 -4.59 -3.78 -3.77
C LEU A 50 -5.03 -4.26 -2.38
N TRP A 51 -4.14 -4.16 -1.40
CA TRP A 51 -4.46 -4.46 -0.01
C TRP A 51 -4.34 -3.18 0.83
N ASN A 52 -5.41 -2.68 1.46
CA ASN A 52 -6.79 -3.18 1.51
C ASN A 52 -7.77 -2.12 0.98
N PHE A 53 -9.04 -2.48 0.78
CA PHE A 53 -10.09 -1.55 0.39
C PHE A 53 -10.42 -0.54 1.51
N ALA A 54 -10.32 -0.94 2.78
CA ALA A 54 -10.55 -0.05 3.90
C ALA A 54 -9.67 -0.43 5.07
N ASP A 55 -9.43 0.54 5.95
CA ASP A 55 -8.79 0.29 7.24
C ASP A 55 -9.62 -0.70 8.05
N PHE A 56 -8.95 -1.58 8.78
CA PHE A 56 -9.62 -2.60 9.58
C PHE A 56 -8.88 -2.92 10.88
N MET A 57 -9.62 -3.42 11.86
CA MET A 57 -9.08 -3.73 13.17
C MET A 57 -8.19 -4.98 13.13
N THR A 58 -7.07 -4.92 13.85
CA THR A 58 -6.18 -6.06 14.09
C THR A 58 -5.95 -6.24 15.59
N ALA A 59 -5.33 -7.35 15.97
CA ALA A 59 -4.73 -7.45 17.29
C ALA A 59 -3.72 -6.30 17.51
N PRO A 60 -3.60 -5.75 18.72
CA PRO A 60 -2.63 -4.70 19.02
C PRO A 60 -1.20 -5.15 18.76
N SER A 61 -0.40 -4.31 18.09
CA SER A 61 1.04 -4.51 17.93
C SER A 61 1.76 -3.18 17.75
N THR A 62 3.09 -3.18 17.85
CA THR A 62 3.93 -1.99 17.62
C THR A 62 3.85 -1.44 16.19
N SER A 63 3.36 -2.23 15.23
CA SER A 63 3.18 -1.85 13.82
C SER A 63 1.72 -1.61 13.44
N ARG A 64 0.77 -1.73 14.38
CA ARG A 64 -0.67 -1.63 14.16
C ARG A 64 -1.27 -0.51 14.99
N VAL A 65 -0.99 0.73 14.59
CA VAL A 65 -1.57 1.92 15.21
C VAL A 65 -3.07 1.86 15.01
N VAL A 66 -3.85 1.51 16.04
CA VAL A 66 -5.33 1.39 15.96
C VAL A 66 -5.83 0.50 14.80
N GLY A 67 -5.05 -0.51 14.40
CA GLY A 67 -5.41 -1.45 13.35
C GLY A 67 -4.46 -1.43 12.16
N ASN A 68 -4.99 -1.80 10.99
CA ASN A 68 -4.31 -1.77 9.70
C ASN A 68 -4.78 -0.54 8.93
N HIS A 69 -3.82 0.27 8.50
CA HIS A 69 -4.02 1.52 7.78
C HIS A 69 -3.55 1.44 6.33
N LYS A 70 -3.71 0.27 5.70
CA LYS A 70 -3.43 0.10 4.27
C LYS A 70 -4.66 0.37 3.39
N GLY A 71 -5.76 0.87 3.97
CA GLY A 71 -6.96 1.23 3.22
C GLY A 71 -6.68 2.26 2.13
N VAL A 72 -7.39 2.15 1.01
CA VAL A 72 -7.38 3.09 -0.13
C VAL A 72 -8.78 3.31 -0.66
#